data_AF-A0A967CBU3-F1
#
_entry.id   AF-A0A967CBU3-F1
#
_cell.length_a   1.000
_cell.length_b   1.000
_cell.length_c   1.000
_cell.angle_alpha   90.00
_cell.angle_beta   90.00
_cell.angle_gamma   90.00
#
_symmetry.space_group_name_H-M   'P 1'
#
loop_
_entity.id
_entity.type
_entity.pdbx_description
1 polymer ?
#
loop_
_entity_poly.entity_id
_entity_poly.type
_entity_poly.pdbx_seq_one_letter_code
_entity_poly.pdbx_strand_id
1 'polypeptide(L)' 'GRDGQYLIRTELTADANGYLRLRGTNTDSLEPEKDPLGEDPWSDLWFYSNPVFIELVD' A
#
# COMPACT_ATOMS: atom_id res chain seq x y z
N GLY A 1 4.21 -16.36 -9.30
CA GLY A 1 3.09 -16.87 -8.49
C GLY A 1 2.79 -18.30 -8.89
N ARG A 2 2.47 -19.16 -7.92
CA ARG A 2 1.54 -20.27 -8.15
C ARG A 2 0.22 -19.83 -7.50
N ASP A 3 -0.90 -20.08 -8.17
CA ASP A 3 -2.27 -19.82 -7.67
C ASP A 3 -2.64 -18.36 -7.37
N GLY A 4 -2.12 -17.40 -8.15
CA GLY A 4 -2.50 -15.98 -8.00
C GLY A 4 -1.94 -15.29 -6.75
N GLN A 5 -1.10 -15.98 -5.98
CA GLN A 5 -0.43 -15.40 -4.81
C GLN A 5 0.95 -14.86 -5.19
N TYR A 6 1.25 -13.69 -4.63
CA TYR A 6 2.54 -13.01 -4.78
C TYR A 6 3.19 -12.83 -3.42
N LEU A 7 4.50 -13.08 -3.36
CA LEU A 7 5.33 -12.80 -2.21
C LEU A 7 6.18 -11.59 -2.54
N ILE A 8 6.00 -10.51 -1.77
CA ILE A 8 6.82 -9.30 -1.85
C ILE A 8 7.78 -9.34 -0.66
N ARG A 9 9.08 -9.15 -0.93
CA ARG A 9 10.13 -8.98 0.08
C ARG A 9 10.89 -7.71 -0.21
N THR A 10 11.08 -6.88 0.81
CA THR A 10 11.86 -5.65 0.74
C THR A 10 12.56 -5.44 2.07
N GLU A 11 13.72 -4.78 2.02
CA GLU A 11 14.50 -4.39 3.19
C GLU A 11 14.53 -2.86 3.25
N LEU A 12 14.29 -2.32 4.44
CA LEU A 12 14.22 -0.89 4.70
C LEU A 12 14.92 -0.58 6.03
N THR A 13 15.68 0.50 6.04
CA THR A 13 16.29 1.07 7.24
C THR A 13 15.36 2.16 7.77
N ALA A 14 15.04 2.10 9.05
CA ALA A 14 14.25 3.12 9.71
C ALA A 14 15.18 4.06 10.48
N ASP A 15 15.13 5.36 10.14
CA ASP A 15 15.91 6.41 10.82
C ASP A 15 15.08 7.16 11.89
N ALA A 16 13.78 6.86 11.99
CA ALA A 16 12.87 7.39 12.99
C ALA A 16 11.71 6.42 13.27
N ASN A 17 11.06 6.59 14.43
CA ASN A 17 9.81 5.92 14.76
C ASN A 17 8.71 6.31 13.76
N GLY A 18 7.82 5.39 13.42
CA GLY A 18 6.75 5.70 12.46
C GLY A 18 5.85 4.53 12.12
N TYR A 19 4.92 4.75 11.18
CA TYR A 19 4.05 3.70 10.67
C TYR A 19 4.49 3.26 9.28
N LEU A 20 4.60 1.95 9.09
CA LEU A 20 4.75 1.34 7.78
C LEU A 20 3.42 0.73 7.34
N ARG A 21 3.04 0.98 6.09
CA ARG A 21 1.85 0.37 5.46
C ARG A 21 2.17 0.00 4.02
N LEU A 22 1.80 -1.22 3.63
CA LEU A 22 1.78 -1.60 2.23
C LEU A 22 0.49 -1.09 1.60
N ARG A 23 0.62 -0.38 0.48
CA ARG A 23 -0.50 0.06 -0.37
C ARG A 23 -0.30 -0.41 -1.80
N GLY A 24 -1.38 -0.57 -2.55
CA GLY A 24 -1.35 -0.77 -3.99
C GLY A 24 -2.70 -0.51 -4.64
N THR A 25 -2.72 -0.53 -5.96
CA THR A 25 -3.92 -0.44 -6.80
C THR A 25 -3.90 -1.60 -7.81
N ASN A 26 -5.06 -1.92 -8.39
CA ASN A 26 -5.20 -2.81 -9.55
C ASN A 26 -4.97 -2.08 -10.89
N THR A 27 -4.58 -0.80 -10.87
CA THR A 27 -4.37 0.04 -12.06
C THR A 27 -2.92 0.56 -12.16
N ASP A 28 -2.58 1.23 -13.26
CA ASP A 28 -1.27 1.88 -13.45
C ASP A 28 -1.15 3.24 -12.72
N SER A 29 -2.13 3.61 -11.89
CA SER A 29 -2.18 4.89 -11.19
C SER A 29 -1.21 4.93 -10.00
N LEU A 30 -0.26 5.87 -10.01
CA LEU A 30 0.80 5.95 -9.00
C LEU A 30 0.33 6.63 -7.70
N GLU A 31 -0.52 7.64 -7.80
CA GLU A 31 -1.12 8.36 -6.67
C GLU A 31 -2.63 8.53 -6.90
N PRO A 32 -3.46 8.39 -5.86
CA PRO A 32 -4.88 8.65 -5.99
C PRO A 32 -5.08 10.15 -6.22
N GLU A 33 -5.52 10.50 -7.42
CA GLU A 33 -6.11 11.80 -7.65
C GLU A 33 -7.48 11.86 -6.95
N LYS A 34 -8.05 13.07 -6.85
CA LYS A 34 -9.41 13.20 -6.35
C LYS A 34 -10.37 12.51 -7.32
N ASP A 35 -11.15 11.55 -6.83
CA ASP A 35 -12.17 10.84 -7.61
C ASP A 35 -13.05 11.84 -8.39
N PRO A 36 -13.18 11.68 -9.72
CA PRO A 36 -14.15 12.41 -10.50
C PRO A 36 -15.57 12.18 -9.98
N LEU A 37 -16.40 13.22 -10.07
CA LEU A 37 -17.82 13.12 -9.72
C LEU A 37 -18.50 12.04 -10.59
N GLY A 38 -19.00 10.98 -9.94
CA GLY A 38 -19.74 9.90 -10.60
C GLY A 38 -18.89 8.72 -11.06
N GLU A 39 -17.62 8.63 -10.65
CA GLU A 39 -16.80 7.44 -10.86
C GLU A 39 -17.36 6.20 -10.12
N ASP A 40 -17.18 5.02 -10.72
CA ASP A 40 -17.52 3.75 -10.08
C ASP A 40 -16.43 3.39 -9.04
N PRO A 41 -16.75 3.32 -7.75
CA PRO A 41 -15.76 3.02 -6.71
C PRO A 41 -15.16 1.61 -6.81
N TRP A 42 -15.72 0.74 -7.66
CA TRP A 42 -15.22 -0.62 -7.88
C TRP A 42 -14.23 -0.72 -9.04
N SER A 43 -14.04 0.33 -9.85
CA SER A 43 -13.10 0.30 -10.98
C SER A 43 -11.65 0.52 -10.57
N ASP A 44 -11.40 1.26 -9.48
CA ASP A 44 -10.06 1.49 -8.91
C ASP A 44 -9.99 0.90 -7.48
N LEU A 45 -9.60 -0.37 -7.40
CA LEU A 45 -9.51 -1.11 -6.15
C LEU A 45 -8.17 -0.83 -5.48
N TRP A 46 -8.15 0.24 -4.68
CA TRP A 46 -7.10 0.48 -3.71
C TRP A 46 -7.17 -0.55 -2.60
N PHE A 47 -6.03 -1.15 -2.28
CA PHE A 47 -5.89 -2.01 -1.11
C PHE A 47 -4.82 -1.48 -0.16
N TYR A 48 -5.11 -1.59 1.12
CA TYR A 48 -4.25 -1.15 2.20
C TYR A 48 -4.04 -2.30 3.17
N SER A 49 -2.79 -2.54 3.58
CA SER A 49 -2.54 -3.32 4.78
C SER A 49 -2.93 -2.52 6.02
N ASN A 50 -3.17 -3.22 7.13
CA ASN A 50 -3.14 -2.56 8.42
C ASN A 50 -1.75 -1.92 8.62
N PRO A 51 -1.68 -0.70 9.16
CA PRO A 51 -0.39 -0.06 9.43
C PRO A 51 0.29 -0.78 10.60
N VAL A 52 1.60 -0.95 10.52
CA VAL A 52 2.43 -1.46 11.61
C VAL A 52 3.25 -0.30 12.15
N PHE A 53 3.27 -0.10 13.47
CA PHE A 53 4.15 0.87 14.09
C PHE A 53 5.54 0.27 14.26
N ILE A 54 6.56 1.03 13.84
CA ILE A 54 7.98 0.72 14.00
C ILE A 54 8.52 1.68 15.06
N GLU A 55 9.08 1.11 16.12
CA GLU A 55 9.80 1.82 17.18
C GLU A 55 11.28 1.47 17.10
N LEU A 56 12.13 2.48 17.09
CA LEU A 56 13.57 2.32 17.25
C LEU A 56 13.87 2.16 18.74
N VAL A 57 14.60 1.09 19.05
CA VAL A 57 15.13 0.82 20.38
C VAL A 57 16.62 1.13 20.39
N ASP A 58 17.06 1.86 21.41
CA ASP A 58 18.48 2.15 21.67
C ASP A 58 19.27 0.89 22.06
#